data_AF-A0A3C1FPH1-F1
#
_entry.id   AF-A0A3C1FPH1-F1
#
_cell.length_a   1.000
_cell.length_b   1.000
_cell.length_c   1.000
_cell.angle_alpha   90.00
_cell.angle_beta   90.00
_cell.angle_gamma   90.00
#
_symmetry.space_group_name_H-M   'P 1'
#
loop_
_entity.id
_entity.type
_entity.pdbx_description
1 polymer ?
#
loop_
_entity_poly.entity_id
_entity_poly.type
_entity_poly.pdbx_seq_one_letter_code
_entity_poly.pdbx_strand_id
1 'polypeptide(L)'
;EGLNVPLSLHDSGSPRIPSFGDRMDSHTTGHILSHPFEAMSAMAGLIWFGVAENFPKLRVVHVEADAGWAPYWLQRMEQHYDFSGKAEHPHMKKTPTEYFKQNFFVAARGDEMTLKAAVDL
;
A
#
# COMPACT_ATOMS: atom_id res chain seq x y z
N GLU A 1 -16.29 4.87 -4.67
CA GLU A 1 -17.00 5.33 -3.46
C GLU A 1 -18.53 5.23 -3.58
N GLY A 2 -19.16 5.81 -4.61
CA GLY A 2 -20.64 5.83 -4.75
C GLY A 2 -21.34 4.47 -4.77
N LEU A 3 -20.65 3.40 -5.18
CA LEU A 3 -21.19 2.02 -5.15
C LEU A 3 -21.09 1.35 -3.76
N ASN A 4 -20.36 1.94 -2.81
CA ASN A 4 -20.07 1.37 -1.50
C ASN A 4 -19.46 -0.06 -1.53
N VAL A 5 -18.71 -0.36 -2.59
CA VAL A 5 -17.96 -1.63 -2.74
C VAL A 5 -16.47 -1.36 -2.50
N PRO A 6 -15.76 -2.17 -1.68
CA PRO A 6 -14.31 -2.06 -1.52
C PRO A 6 -13.57 -2.39 -2.82
N LEU A 7 -12.45 -1.71 -3.05
CA LEU A 7 -11.50 -2.05 -4.10
C LEU A 7 -10.51 -3.08 -3.55
N SER A 8 -10.50 -4.29 -4.11
CA SER A 8 -9.48 -5.29 -3.80
C SER A 8 -8.34 -5.18 -4.79
N LEU A 9 -7.17 -4.84 -4.30
CA LEU A 9 -5.93 -4.80 -5.06
C LEU A 9 -5.19 -6.12 -4.85
N HIS A 10 -5.09 -6.87 -5.94
CA HIS A 10 -4.31 -8.08 -6.02
C HIS A 10 -3.03 -7.72 -6.75
N ASP A 11 -1.98 -7.47 -5.97
CA ASP A 11 -0.79 -6.79 -6.43
C ASP A 11 0.18 -7.78 -7.10
N SER A 12 -0.26 -8.41 -8.19
CA SER A 12 0.55 -9.29 -9.04
C SER A 12 0.91 -8.60 -10.35
N GLY A 13 1.98 -9.06 -11.00
CA GLY A 13 2.41 -8.52 -12.29
C GLY A 13 1.29 -8.49 -13.34
N SER A 14 1.37 -7.49 -14.23
CA SER A 14 0.48 -7.34 -15.38
C SER A 14 1.22 -7.73 -16.66
N PRO A 15 0.58 -8.41 -17.63
CA PRO A 15 1.22 -8.67 -18.93
C PRO A 15 1.39 -7.40 -19.78
N ARG A 16 0.90 -6.23 -19.32
CA ARG A 16 0.89 -4.98 -20.08
C ARG A 16 1.68 -3.84 -19.43
N ILE A 17 2.04 -3.97 -18.16
CA ILE A 17 2.74 -2.94 -17.40
C ILE A 17 3.91 -3.61 -16.70
N PRO A 18 5.13 -3.03 -16.77
CA PRO A 18 6.28 -3.58 -16.07
C PRO A 18 5.99 -3.79 -14.59
N SER A 19 6.45 -4.91 -14.05
CA SER A 19 6.33 -5.24 -12.64
C SER A 19 7.67 -5.21 -11.93
N PHE A 20 7.66 -5.04 -10.60
CA PHE A 20 8.86 -5.23 -9.80
C PHE A 20 9.49 -6.61 -9.95
N GLY A 21 8.66 -7.62 -10.20
CA GLY A 21 9.07 -9.01 -10.44
C GLY A 21 9.83 -9.22 -11.75
N ASP A 22 9.72 -8.33 -12.74
CA ASP A 22 10.39 -8.47 -14.05
C ASP A 22 11.92 -8.37 -13.95
N ARG A 23 12.45 -8.00 -12.78
CA ARG A 23 13.88 -7.99 -12.47
C ARG A 23 14.45 -9.37 -12.14
N MET A 24 13.63 -10.42 -12.22
CA MET A 24 13.94 -11.76 -11.76
C MET A 24 13.71 -12.80 -12.85
N ASP A 25 14.54 -13.85 -12.85
CA ASP A 25 14.57 -14.86 -13.93
C ASP A 25 13.63 -16.06 -13.70
N SER A 26 12.93 -16.12 -12.57
CA SER A 26 12.03 -17.23 -12.24
C SER A 26 10.68 -16.74 -11.74
N HIS A 27 9.64 -17.55 -11.93
CA HIS A 27 8.32 -17.27 -11.37
C HIS A 27 8.39 -17.05 -9.86
N THR A 28 9.07 -17.93 -9.12
CA THR A 28 9.19 -17.83 -7.65
C THR A 28 9.82 -16.52 -7.20
N THR A 29 10.99 -16.16 -7.76
CA THR A 29 11.69 -14.94 -7.36
C THR A 29 10.97 -13.67 -7.84
N GLY A 30 10.34 -13.72 -9.02
CA GLY A 30 9.48 -12.65 -9.51
C GLY A 30 8.24 -12.44 -8.64
N HIS A 31 7.61 -13.52 -8.16
CA HIS A 31 6.43 -13.48 -7.29
C HIS A 31 6.78 -12.93 -5.90
N ILE A 32 7.94 -13.31 -5.35
CA ILE A 32 8.45 -12.79 -4.06
C ILE A 32 8.65 -11.27 -4.13
N LEU A 33 9.14 -10.74 -5.26
CA LEU A 33 9.36 -9.29 -5.41
C LEU A 33 8.13 -8.52 -5.87
N SER A 34 7.31 -9.06 -6.76
CA SER A 34 6.17 -8.28 -7.29
C SER A 34 5.18 -7.97 -6.17
N HIS A 35 4.72 -8.99 -5.43
CA HIS A 35 3.60 -8.85 -4.50
C HIS A 35 3.74 -7.69 -3.48
N PRO A 36 4.74 -7.68 -2.59
CA PRO A 36 4.85 -6.62 -1.60
C PRO A 36 5.22 -5.27 -2.20
N PHE A 37 6.05 -5.22 -3.25
CA PHE A 37 6.51 -3.94 -3.80
C PHE A 37 5.45 -3.25 -4.67
N GLU A 38 4.64 -4.01 -5.41
CA GLU A 38 3.48 -3.47 -6.11
C GLU A 38 2.44 -2.94 -5.10
N ALA A 39 2.18 -3.68 -4.02
CA ALA A 39 1.27 -3.22 -2.95
C ALA A 39 1.75 -1.91 -2.29
N MET A 40 3.03 -1.82 -1.94
CA MET A 40 3.65 -0.58 -1.43
C MET A 40 3.51 0.58 -2.40
N SER A 41 3.79 0.34 -3.69
CA SER A 41 3.74 1.36 -4.74
C SER A 41 2.31 1.85 -4.96
N ALA A 42 1.34 0.94 -5.01
CA ALA A 42 -0.07 1.26 -5.14
C ALA A 42 -0.59 2.06 -3.94
N MET A 43 -0.26 1.65 -2.70
CA MET A 43 -0.65 2.40 -1.50
C MET A 43 -0.08 3.81 -1.51
N ALA A 44 1.22 3.96 -1.83
CA ALA A 44 1.82 5.29 -1.94
C ALA A 44 1.14 6.12 -3.03
N GLY A 45 0.87 5.52 -4.19
CA GLY A 45 0.15 6.18 -5.28
C GLY A 45 -1.23 6.72 -4.85
N LEU A 46 -2.01 5.87 -4.20
CA LEU A 46 -3.36 6.20 -3.74
C LEU A 46 -3.40 7.28 -2.65
N ILE A 47 -2.40 7.30 -1.77
CA ILE A 47 -2.28 8.29 -0.70
C ILE A 47 -1.72 9.61 -1.27
N TRP A 48 -0.53 9.58 -1.83
CA TRP A 48 0.25 10.78 -2.15
C TRP A 48 -0.32 11.57 -3.35
N PHE A 49 -0.99 10.90 -4.28
CA PHE A 49 -1.66 11.57 -5.41
C PHE A 49 -3.15 11.84 -5.15
N GLY A 50 -3.57 11.81 -3.88
CA GLY A 50 -4.84 12.38 -3.43
C GLY A 50 -6.08 11.53 -3.72
N VAL A 51 -5.94 10.24 -4.03
CA VAL A 51 -7.12 9.37 -4.23
C VAL A 51 -7.87 9.19 -2.91
N ALA A 52 -7.15 8.92 -1.82
CA ALA A 52 -7.76 8.83 -0.49
C ALA A 52 -8.37 10.17 -0.01
N GLU A 53 -7.75 11.30 -0.38
CA GLU A 53 -8.28 12.65 -0.09
C GLU A 53 -9.57 12.95 -0.87
N ASN A 54 -9.59 12.63 -2.17
CA ASN A 54 -10.73 12.91 -3.04
C ASN A 54 -11.91 11.95 -2.81
N PHE A 55 -11.65 10.73 -2.32
CA PHE A 55 -12.66 9.71 -2.08
C PHE A 55 -12.57 9.17 -0.65
N PRO A 56 -12.93 9.96 0.37
CA PRO A 56 -12.66 9.65 1.77
C PRO A 56 -13.34 8.40 2.31
N LYS A 57 -14.43 7.90 1.70
CA LYS A 57 -15.12 6.65 2.06
C LYS A 57 -14.73 5.48 1.16
N LEU A 58 -13.79 5.66 0.22
CA LEU A 58 -13.24 4.54 -0.54
C LEU A 58 -12.51 3.59 0.43
N ARG A 59 -12.83 2.31 0.35
CA ARG A 59 -12.12 1.26 1.08
C ARG A 59 -11.27 0.49 0.09
N VAL A 60 -10.00 0.32 0.41
CA VAL A 60 -9.02 -0.42 -0.40
C VAL A 60 -8.49 -1.56 0.45
N VAL A 61 -8.42 -2.76 -0.11
CA VAL A 61 -7.77 -3.91 0.53
C VAL A 61 -6.65 -4.42 -0.36
N HIS A 62 -5.43 -4.50 0.19
CA HIS A 62 -4.30 -5.18 -0.44
C HIS A 62 -4.33 -6.65 -0.08
N VAL A 63 -4.22 -7.53 -1.07
CA VAL A 63 -4.23 -8.99 -0.88
C VAL A 63 -2.96 -9.64 -1.43
N GLU A 64 -2.60 -10.79 -0.86
CA GLU A 64 -1.47 -11.63 -1.30
C GLU A 64 -0.09 -10.96 -1.20
N ALA A 65 0.05 -9.92 -0.39
CA ALA A 65 1.32 -9.22 -0.15
C ALA A 65 1.87 -9.42 1.29
N ASP A 66 1.23 -10.28 2.08
CA ASP A 66 1.38 -10.33 3.55
C ASP A 66 1.05 -8.97 4.21
N ALA A 67 1.07 -8.90 5.54
CA ALA A 67 0.85 -7.65 6.28
C ALA A 67 2.12 -7.05 6.90
N GLY A 68 3.17 -7.86 7.05
CA GLY A 68 4.41 -7.47 7.71
C GLY A 68 5.13 -6.23 7.16
N TRP A 69 4.87 -5.86 5.91
CA TRP A 69 5.46 -4.68 5.28
C TRP A 69 4.79 -3.35 5.68
N ALA A 70 3.52 -3.39 6.07
CA ALA A 70 2.71 -2.19 6.28
C ALA A 70 3.29 -1.27 7.38
N PRO A 71 3.73 -1.77 8.55
CA PRO A 71 4.30 -0.89 9.58
C PRO A 71 5.53 -0.13 9.12
N TYR A 72 6.46 -0.83 8.46
CA TYR A 72 7.65 -0.20 7.90
C TYR A 72 7.29 0.83 6.83
N TRP A 73 6.31 0.52 5.97
CA TRP A 73 5.93 1.40 4.88
C TRP A 73 5.27 2.69 5.38
N LEU A 74 4.38 2.60 6.36
CA LEU A 74 3.77 3.76 7.01
C LEU A 74 4.84 4.61 7.69
N GLN A 75 5.73 4.01 8.48
CA GLN A 75 6.86 4.72 9.08
C GLN A 75 7.67 5.48 8.02
N ARG A 76 8.00 4.81 6.91
CA ARG A 76 8.77 5.42 5.82
C ARG A 76 8.02 6.59 5.19
N MET A 77 6.72 6.45 4.90
CA MET A 77 5.92 7.54 4.33
C MET A 77 5.78 8.71 5.31
N GLU A 78 5.57 8.47 6.60
CA GLU A 78 5.51 9.51 7.63
C GLU A 78 6.80 10.35 7.69
N GLN A 79 7.96 9.69 7.70
CA GLN A 79 9.25 10.37 7.69
C GLN A 79 9.41 11.29 6.47
N HIS A 80 8.94 10.87 5.29
CA HIS A 80 9.01 11.68 4.08
C HIS A 80 7.96 12.78 4.07
N TYR A 81 6.78 12.54 4.64
CA TYR A 81 5.74 13.54 4.82
C TYR A 81 6.24 14.71 5.67
N ASP A 82 6.94 14.42 6.76
CA ASP A 82 7.52 15.44 7.63
C ASP A 82 8.73 16.15 7.04
N PHE A 83 9.50 15.49 6.18
CA PHE A 83 10.69 16.07 5.57
C PHE A 83 10.38 17.04 4.42
N SER A 84 9.90 16.53 3.27
CA SER A 84 9.61 17.34 2.07
C SER A 84 8.18 17.14 1.56
N GLY A 85 7.53 16.06 1.96
CA GLY A 85 6.25 15.63 1.40
C GLY A 85 5.12 16.65 1.55
N LYS A 86 5.01 17.31 2.71
CA LYS A 86 4.03 18.40 2.92
C LYS A 86 4.18 19.55 1.92
N ALA A 87 5.41 19.88 1.52
CA ALA A 87 5.67 20.95 0.57
C ALA A 87 5.40 20.51 -0.89
N GLU A 88 5.74 19.26 -1.22
CA GLU A 88 5.57 18.69 -2.57
C GLU A 88 4.12 18.27 -2.86
N HIS A 89 3.36 17.88 -1.83
CA HIS A 89 1.98 17.41 -1.92
C HIS A 89 1.02 18.26 -1.05
N PRO A 90 0.88 19.58 -1.32
CA PRO A 90 0.12 20.50 -0.47
C PRO A 90 -1.39 20.23 -0.43
N HIS A 91 -1.91 19.37 -1.31
CA HIS A 91 -3.30 18.92 -1.30
C HIS A 91 -3.60 17.89 -0.20
N MET A 92 -2.59 17.21 0.34
CA MET A 92 -2.77 16.26 1.43
C MET A 92 -3.12 17.00 2.72
N LYS A 93 -4.22 16.60 3.36
CA LYS A 93 -4.71 17.21 4.61
C LYS A 93 -4.48 16.33 5.84
N LYS A 94 -4.05 15.09 5.63
CA LYS A 94 -3.82 14.08 6.66
C LYS A 94 -2.46 13.43 6.45
N THR A 95 -1.92 12.84 7.50
CA THR A 95 -0.68 12.07 7.39
C THR A 95 -0.93 10.74 6.65
N PRO A 96 0.11 10.09 6.11
CA PRO A 96 -0.02 8.76 5.50
C PRO A 96 -0.69 7.73 6.41
N THR A 97 -0.38 7.72 7.71
CA THR A 97 -0.99 6.80 8.70
C THR A 97 -2.46 7.12 8.92
N GLU A 98 -2.84 8.40 8.95
CA GLU A 98 -4.25 8.78 9.06
C GLU A 98 -5.06 8.35 7.84
N TYR A 99 -4.52 8.52 6.62
CA TYR A 99 -5.16 7.98 5.41
C TYR A 99 -5.23 6.46 5.44
N PHE A 100 -4.16 5.77 5.88
CA PHE A 100 -4.16 4.32 6.03
C PHE A 100 -5.29 3.83 6.92
N LYS A 101 -5.39 4.37 8.15
CA LYS A 101 -6.42 4.00 9.13
C LYS A 101 -7.84 4.27 8.65
N GLN A 102 -8.02 5.27 7.80
CA GLN A 102 -9.32 5.63 7.27
C GLN A 102 -9.74 4.75 6.07
N ASN A 103 -8.81 4.44 5.16
CA ASN A 103 -9.15 3.96 3.82
C ASN A 103 -8.64 2.55 3.50
N PHE A 104 -7.66 2.02 4.24
CA PHE A 104 -6.90 0.84 3.81
C PHE A 104 -7.03 -0.33 4.77
N PHE A 105 -7.00 -1.53 4.18
CA PHE A 105 -6.89 -2.81 4.84
C PHE A 105 -5.78 -3.62 4.17
N VAL A 106 -5.14 -4.50 4.91
CA VAL A 106 -4.13 -5.42 4.38
C VAL A 106 -4.48 -6.83 4.83
N ALA A 107 -4.60 -7.75 3.87
CA ALA A 107 -4.82 -9.16 4.18
C ALA A 107 -3.53 -9.77 4.73
N ALA A 108 -3.67 -10.58 5.78
CA ALA A 108 -2.54 -11.20 6.47
C ALA A 108 -2.69 -12.72 6.50
N ARG A 109 -1.56 -13.42 6.56
CA ARG A 109 -1.49 -14.82 6.98
C ARG A 109 -1.26 -14.88 8.48
N GLY A 110 -1.94 -15.82 9.14
CA GLY A 110 -1.91 -15.93 10.61
C GLY A 110 -0.56 -16.36 11.18
N ASP A 111 0.36 -16.83 10.34
CA ASP A 111 1.68 -17.36 10.70
C ASP A 111 2.84 -16.42 10.33
N GLU A 112 2.56 -15.18 9.90
CA GLU A 112 3.62 -14.21 9.62
C GLU A 112 4.41 -13.85 10.91
N MET A 113 5.73 -13.99 10.88
CA MET A 113 6.61 -13.56 11.98
C MET A 113 6.47 -12.07 12.32
N THR A 114 6.08 -11.27 11.33
CA THR A 114 5.93 -9.82 11.38
C THR A 114 4.51 -9.37 11.71
N LEU A 115 3.55 -10.31 11.83
CA LEU A 115 2.13 -10.01 12.01
C LEU A 115 1.86 -9.08 13.19
N LYS A 116 2.57 -9.30 14.30
CA LYS A 116 2.37 -8.53 15.53
C LYS A 116 2.47 -7.02 15.27
N ALA A 117 3.51 -6.59 14.56
CA ALA A 117 3.70 -5.17 14.27
C ALA A 117 2.59 -4.60 13.36
N ALA A 118 2.04 -5.42 12.45
CA ALA A 118 0.94 -5.02 11.58
C ALA A 118 -0.39 -4.91 12.33
N VAL A 119 -0.64 -5.79 13.29
CA VAL A 119 -1.83 -5.77 14.15
C VAL A 119 -1.82 -4.59 15.13
N ASP A 120 -0.63 -4.14 15.54
CA ASP A 120 -0.46 -3.03 16.49
C ASP A 120 -0.65 -1.62 15.84
N LEU A 121 -0.89 -1.53 14.52
CA LEU A 121 -1.11 -0.27 13.79
C LEU A 121 -2.45 0.40 14.12
#